data_AF-A0AAF0ZR54-F1
#
_entry.id   AF-A0AAF0ZR54-F1
#
_cell.length_a   1.000
_cell.length_b   1.000
_cell.length_c   1.000
_cell.angle_alpha   90.00
_cell.angle_beta   90.00
_cell.angle_gamma   90.00
#
_symmetry.space_group_name_H-M   'P 1'
#
loop_
_entity.id
_entity.type
_entity.pdbx_description
1 polymer ?
#
loop_
_entity_poly.entity_id
_entity_poly.type
_entity_poly.pdbx_seq_one_letter_code
_entity_poly.pdbx_strand_id
1 'polypeptide(L)'
;MVDRHVSQYKILLLHLYSHWNSLPLAYEWYKSLDVKNILLETVSHHILPQMLASPLWPDSTDILRDYLRFMDDHFRESADLTFLAYRHRSYSKVIEFVQFKERLQQSNQYLMAKIEIPILQLKQKANNIEEGEGILESLKQGVQFLELTDEIGTKSLTFNEELQLRPWWTPTYDKNYLLEPFEGVAYCTGQTLGKLATPTSNRYQVTPTTRVRKDGKKPSLVFLSQLLRFEPETLIVLNQLD
;
A
#
# COMPACT_ATOMS: atom_id res chain seq x y z
N MET A 1 13.75 -18.79 -15.36
CA MET A 1 12.44 -19.29 -14.87
C MET A 1 12.48 -19.70 -13.40
N VAL A 2 13.55 -20.38 -12.94
CA VAL A 2 13.70 -20.81 -11.53
C VAL A 2 13.66 -19.65 -10.53
N ASP A 3 14.36 -18.54 -10.79
CA ASP A 3 14.40 -17.40 -9.85
C ASP A 3 13.05 -16.73 -9.60
N ARG A 4 12.17 -16.73 -10.60
CA ARG A 4 10.82 -16.15 -10.47
C ARG A 4 9.94 -16.96 -9.53
N HIS A 5 10.07 -18.29 -9.56
CA HIS A 5 9.31 -19.15 -8.65
C HIS A 5 9.84 -19.05 -7.22
N VAL A 6 11.16 -18.87 -7.06
CA VAL A 6 11.79 -18.65 -5.75
C VAL A 6 11.32 -17.34 -5.13
N SER A 7 11.26 -16.25 -5.89
CA SER A 7 10.77 -14.96 -5.38
C SER A 7 9.27 -14.98 -5.06
N GLN A 8 8.46 -15.65 -5.88
CA GLN A 8 7.03 -15.85 -5.61
C GLN A 8 6.79 -16.63 -4.31
N TYR A 9 7.57 -17.68 -4.06
CA TYR A 9 7.49 -18.44 -2.82
C TYR A 9 7.87 -17.58 -1.60
N LYS A 10 8.94 -16.78 -1.70
CA LYS A 10 9.34 -15.84 -0.65
C LYS A 10 8.26 -14.80 -0.35
N ILE A 11 7.62 -14.24 -1.37
CA ILE A 11 6.51 -13.28 -1.19
C ILE A 11 5.33 -13.96 -0.52
N LEU A 12 4.98 -15.18 -0.92
CA LEU A 12 3.91 -15.95 -0.29
C LEU A 12 4.19 -16.22 1.19
N LEU A 13 5.43 -16.62 1.53
CA LEU A 13 5.86 -16.80 2.92
C LEU A 13 5.75 -15.49 3.71
N LEU A 14 6.21 -14.37 3.14
CA LEU A 14 6.11 -13.05 3.75
C LEU A 14 4.66 -12.69 4.10
N HIS A 15 3.72 -12.92 3.19
CA HIS A 15 2.29 -12.70 3.45
C HIS A 15 1.73 -13.64 4.52
N LEU A 16 2.15 -14.91 4.54
CA LEU A 16 1.72 -15.89 5.53
C LEU A 16 2.19 -15.50 6.95
N TYR A 17 3.47 -15.15 7.10
CA TYR A 17 4.02 -14.69 8.38
C TYR A 17 3.41 -13.37 8.84
N SER A 18 3.13 -12.46 7.90
CA SER A 18 2.44 -11.21 8.20
C SER A 18 1.02 -11.44 8.68
N HIS A 19 0.30 -12.41 8.09
CA HIS A 19 -1.03 -12.80 8.54
C HIS A 19 -1.04 -13.41 9.95
N TRP A 20 0.01 -14.15 10.31
CA TRP A 20 0.21 -14.68 11.66
C TRP A 20 0.83 -13.67 12.65
N ASN A 21 0.97 -12.40 12.25
CA ASN A 21 1.56 -11.33 13.05
C ASN A 21 3.02 -11.59 13.48
N SER A 22 3.73 -12.50 12.79
CA SER A 22 5.15 -12.79 13.01
C SER A 22 6.01 -11.87 12.14
N LEU A 23 5.99 -10.58 12.48
CA LEU A 23 6.59 -9.53 11.65
C LEU A 23 8.12 -9.53 11.58
N PRO A 24 8.87 -9.84 12.66
CA PRO A 24 10.33 -9.95 12.57
C PRO A 24 10.75 -11.02 11.56
N LEU A 25 10.06 -12.16 11.52
CA LEU A 25 10.34 -13.23 10.56
C LEU A 25 9.96 -12.83 9.14
N ALA A 26 8.81 -12.16 8.97
CA ALA A 26 8.42 -11.62 7.67
C ALA A 26 9.46 -10.61 7.13
N TYR A 27 10.05 -9.78 8.01
CA TYR A 27 11.09 -8.83 7.64
C TYR A 27 12.40 -9.51 7.22
N GLU A 28 12.83 -10.59 7.87
CA GLU A 28 13.99 -11.37 7.42
C GLU A 28 13.79 -11.95 6.01
N TRP A 29 12.59 -12.45 5.71
CA TRP A 29 12.24 -12.92 4.36
C TRP A 29 12.22 -11.77 3.34
N TYR A 30 11.74 -10.59 3.72
CA TYR A 30 11.81 -9.39 2.89
C TYR A 30 13.26 -9.00 2.57
N LYS A 31 14.13 -9.01 3.57
CA LYS A 31 15.56 -8.73 3.42
C LYS A 31 16.23 -9.74 2.48
N SER A 32 15.81 -11.01 2.54
CA SER A 32 16.29 -12.06 1.63
C SER A 32 15.86 -11.87 0.16
N LEU A 33 14.88 -11.00 -0.11
CA LEU A 33 14.44 -10.66 -1.46
C LEU A 33 15.36 -9.62 -2.13
N ASP A 34 16.22 -8.95 -1.35
CA ASP A 34 17.17 -7.92 -1.81
C ASP A 34 16.50 -6.84 -2.68
N VAL A 35 15.39 -6.29 -2.17
CA VAL A 35 14.58 -5.28 -2.88
C VAL A 35 15.38 -3.99 -3.00
N LYS A 36 15.70 -3.60 -4.23
CA LYS A 36 16.51 -2.41 -4.55
C LYS A 36 15.86 -1.55 -5.63
N ASN A 37 16.16 -0.25 -5.59
CA ASN A 37 15.78 0.73 -6.60
C ASN A 37 14.28 0.70 -6.91
N ILE A 38 13.91 0.54 -8.19
CA ILE A 38 12.53 0.49 -8.65
C ILE A 38 11.72 -0.67 -8.02
N LEU A 39 12.36 -1.73 -7.53
CA LEU A 39 11.64 -2.78 -6.83
C LEU A 39 11.07 -2.29 -5.50
N LEU A 40 11.68 -1.27 -4.87
CA LEU A 40 11.12 -0.64 -3.67
C LEU A 40 9.75 -0.03 -4.00
N GLU A 41 9.63 0.68 -5.12
CA GLU A 41 8.37 1.24 -5.59
C GLU A 41 7.29 0.17 -5.87
N THR A 42 7.72 -1.00 -6.32
CA THR A 42 6.78 -2.02 -6.80
C THR A 42 6.36 -3.00 -5.72
N VAL A 43 7.27 -3.36 -4.80
CA VAL A 43 7.14 -4.51 -3.88
C VAL A 43 6.99 -4.09 -2.41
N SER A 44 7.38 -2.86 -2.03
CA SER A 44 7.36 -2.44 -0.61
C SER A 44 5.96 -2.50 0.03
N HIS A 45 4.90 -2.37 -0.78
CA HIS A 45 3.51 -2.50 -0.34
C HIS A 45 3.17 -3.86 0.31
N HIS A 46 3.96 -4.91 0.08
CA HIS A 46 3.72 -6.21 0.72
C HIS A 46 4.02 -6.22 2.22
N ILE A 47 4.97 -5.40 2.68
CA ILE A 47 5.47 -5.44 4.06
C ILE A 47 5.15 -4.15 4.84
N LEU A 48 5.22 -2.99 4.17
CA LEU A 48 5.08 -1.68 4.83
C LEU A 48 3.76 -1.51 5.62
N PRO A 49 2.57 -1.87 5.09
CA PRO A 49 1.32 -1.65 5.83
C PRO A 49 1.28 -2.38 7.17
N GLN A 50 1.84 -3.59 7.21
CA GLN A 50 1.87 -4.45 8.40
C GLN A 50 2.96 -4.01 9.38
N MET A 51 4.14 -3.65 8.88
CA MET A 51 5.22 -3.11 9.72
C MET A 51 4.85 -1.78 10.36
N LEU A 52 4.21 -0.89 9.61
CA LEU A 52 3.73 0.37 10.17
C LEU A 52 2.80 0.10 11.35
N ALA A 53 1.93 -0.92 11.28
CA ALA A 53 0.93 -1.24 12.31
C ALA A 53 1.52 -1.86 13.58
N SER A 54 2.82 -2.14 13.56
CA SER A 54 3.52 -2.89 14.58
C SER A 54 4.50 -2.02 15.35
N PRO A 55 4.92 -2.44 16.56
CA PRO A 55 5.95 -1.75 17.32
C PRO A 55 7.36 -1.81 16.69
N LEU A 56 7.53 -2.26 15.45
CA LEU A 56 8.81 -2.32 14.75
C LEU A 56 9.14 -1.01 14.00
N TRP A 57 9.17 0.09 14.75
CA TRP A 57 9.42 1.46 14.25
C TRP A 57 10.82 1.64 13.60
N PRO A 58 11.92 1.11 14.16
CA PRO A 58 13.25 1.36 13.62
C PRO A 58 13.41 0.77 12.21
N ASP A 59 13.07 -0.51 12.04
CA ASP A 59 13.23 -1.19 10.74
C ASP A 59 12.29 -0.62 9.67
N SER A 60 11.08 -0.20 10.04
CA SER A 60 10.16 0.46 9.10
C SER A 60 10.67 1.83 8.67
N THR A 61 11.25 2.59 9.61
CA THR A 61 11.88 3.89 9.30
C THR A 61 13.06 3.72 8.35
N ASP A 62 13.87 2.67 8.53
CA ASP A 62 15.02 2.41 7.67
C ASP A 62 14.61 2.04 6.24
N ILE A 63 13.60 1.18 6.06
CA ILE A 63 13.05 0.87 4.71
C ILE A 63 12.55 2.15 4.03
N LEU A 64 11.77 2.98 4.75
CA LEU A 64 11.21 4.20 4.19
C LEU A 64 12.30 5.23 3.86
N ARG A 65 13.35 5.32 4.67
CA ARG A 65 14.50 6.20 4.42
C ARG A 65 15.30 5.74 3.19
N ASP A 66 15.52 4.44 3.05
CA ASP A 66 16.18 3.85 1.88
C ASP A 66 15.38 4.13 0.60
N TYR A 67 14.06 4.05 0.69
CA TYR A 67 13.16 4.38 -0.40
C TYR A 67 13.17 5.88 -0.77
N LEU A 68 13.13 6.80 0.22
CA LEU A 68 13.27 8.23 -0.06
C LEU A 68 14.63 8.56 -0.68
N ARG A 69 15.71 7.96 -0.19
CA ARG A 69 17.06 8.13 -0.76
C ARG A 69 17.08 7.70 -2.22
N PHE A 70 16.48 6.54 -2.54
CA PHE A 70 16.33 6.10 -3.92
C PHE A 70 15.56 7.11 -4.78
N MET A 71 14.48 7.70 -4.27
CA MET A 71 13.71 8.70 -5.02
C MET A 71 14.52 9.97 -5.28
N ASP A 72 15.24 10.48 -4.28
CA ASP A 72 16.09 11.67 -4.43
C ASP A 72 17.22 11.43 -5.44
N ASP A 73 17.89 10.27 -5.34
CA ASP A 73 18.93 9.86 -6.27
C ASP A 73 18.37 9.72 -7.69
N HIS A 74 17.21 9.07 -7.85
CA HIS A 74 16.55 8.92 -9.14
C HIS A 74 16.15 10.27 -9.75
N PHE A 75 15.62 11.21 -8.95
CA PHE A 75 15.27 12.54 -9.47
C PHE A 75 16.49 13.35 -9.87
N ARG A 76 17.61 13.22 -9.14
CA ARG A 76 18.89 13.83 -9.52
C ARG A 76 19.41 13.25 -10.84
N GLU A 77 19.44 11.93 -10.97
CA GLU A 77 19.94 11.23 -12.16
C GLU A 77 19.02 11.37 -13.39
N SER A 78 17.71 11.58 -13.18
CA SER A 78 16.73 11.69 -14.26
C SER A 78 17.04 12.81 -15.28
N ALA A 79 17.64 13.91 -14.82
CA ALA A 79 18.03 15.02 -15.67
C ALA A 79 19.17 14.62 -16.63
N ASP A 80 20.17 13.94 -16.10
CA ASP A 80 21.33 13.47 -16.87
C ASP A 80 20.95 12.39 -17.88
N LEU A 81 20.06 11.47 -17.50
CA LEU A 81 19.51 10.45 -18.40
C LEU A 81 18.74 11.08 -19.56
N THR A 82 17.93 12.10 -19.27
CA THR A 82 17.17 12.84 -20.28
C THR A 82 18.12 13.59 -21.23
N PHE A 83 19.12 14.28 -20.68
CA PHE A 83 20.13 14.99 -21.48
C PHE A 83 20.95 14.05 -22.37
N LEU A 84 21.35 12.89 -21.84
CA LEU A 84 22.07 11.87 -22.59
C LEU A 84 21.24 11.34 -23.76
N ALA A 85 19.95 11.07 -23.55
CA ALA A 85 19.05 10.63 -24.62
C ALA A 85 18.89 11.69 -25.74
N TYR A 86 18.83 12.97 -25.38
CA TYR A 86 18.87 14.07 -26.35
C TYR A 86 20.16 14.06 -27.18
N ARG A 87 21.32 13.89 -26.55
CA ARG A 87 22.62 13.83 -27.23
C ARG A 87 22.68 12.68 -28.26
N HIS A 88 22.08 11.55 -27.93
CA HIS A 88 22.01 10.37 -28.81
C HIS A 88 20.87 10.44 -29.85
N ARG A 89 20.13 11.57 -29.95
CA ARG A 89 18.98 11.76 -30.84
C ARG A 89 17.86 10.71 -30.65
N SER A 90 17.74 10.15 -29.44
CA SER A 90 16.72 9.16 -29.10
C SER A 90 15.51 9.83 -28.46
N TYR A 91 14.75 10.56 -29.27
CA TYR A 91 13.63 11.37 -28.77
C TYR A 91 12.48 10.54 -28.19
N SER A 92 12.26 9.30 -28.64
CA SER A 92 11.26 8.40 -28.05
C SER A 92 11.56 8.11 -26.57
N LYS A 93 12.83 7.84 -26.24
CA LYS A 93 13.26 7.55 -24.86
C LYS A 93 13.17 8.77 -23.95
N VAL A 94 13.38 9.96 -24.50
CA VAL A 94 13.19 11.22 -23.75
C VAL A 94 11.75 11.32 -23.23
N ILE A 95 10.75 11.01 -24.08
CA ILE A 95 9.34 11.06 -23.69
C ILE A 95 9.06 10.03 -22.59
N GLU A 96 9.58 8.81 -22.73
CA GLU A 96 9.44 7.76 -21.72
C GLU A 96 10.06 8.16 -20.37
N PHE A 97 11.24 8.79 -20.37
CA PHE A 97 11.89 9.26 -19.14
C PHE A 97 11.11 10.36 -18.44
N VAL A 98 10.57 11.32 -19.19
CA VAL A 98 9.74 12.39 -18.62
C VAL A 98 8.45 11.81 -18.03
N GLN A 99 7.76 10.94 -18.78
CA GLN A 99 6.54 10.27 -18.30
C GLN A 99 6.80 9.41 -17.06
N PHE A 100 7.91 8.67 -17.04
CA PHE A 100 8.30 7.85 -15.91
C PHE A 100 8.61 8.71 -14.68
N LYS A 101 9.34 9.82 -14.86
CA LYS A 101 9.61 10.77 -13.79
C LYS A 101 8.32 11.36 -13.21
N GLU A 102 7.42 11.84 -14.05
CA GLU A 102 6.13 12.39 -13.62
C GLU A 102 5.30 11.33 -12.86
N ARG A 103 5.26 10.10 -13.40
CA ARG A 103 4.58 8.98 -12.76
C ARG A 103 5.13 8.68 -11.36
N LEU A 104 6.45 8.68 -11.19
CA LEU A 104 7.08 8.46 -9.88
C LEU A 104 6.85 9.63 -8.91
N GLN A 105 6.89 10.88 -9.38
CA GLN A 105 6.60 12.05 -8.55
C GLN A 105 5.17 12.02 -7.98
N GLN A 106 4.23 11.45 -8.73
CA GLN A 106 2.83 11.29 -8.34
C GLN A 106 2.53 9.94 -7.68
N SER A 107 3.55 9.17 -7.30
CA SER A 107 3.32 7.87 -6.67
C SER A 107 2.67 7.99 -5.30
N ASN A 108 1.67 7.15 -5.04
CA ASN A 108 1.10 6.95 -3.72
C ASN A 108 2.16 6.55 -2.69
N GLN A 109 3.08 5.64 -3.03
CA GLN A 109 4.11 5.19 -2.08
C GLN A 109 5.08 6.31 -1.72
N TYR A 110 5.41 7.17 -2.69
CA TYR A 110 6.27 8.33 -2.44
C TYR A 110 5.64 9.27 -1.44
N LEU A 111 4.36 9.57 -1.63
CA LEU A 111 3.60 10.38 -0.70
C LEU A 111 3.51 9.74 0.69
N MET A 112 3.16 8.45 0.75
CA MET A 112 3.05 7.72 2.01
C MET A 112 4.38 7.75 2.78
N ALA A 113 5.52 7.55 2.12
CA ALA A 113 6.83 7.59 2.78
C ALA A 113 7.15 8.97 3.38
N LYS A 114 6.81 10.07 2.67
CA LYS A 114 6.98 11.44 3.18
C LYS A 114 6.13 11.72 4.42
N ILE A 115 4.95 11.11 4.51
CA ILE A 115 4.02 11.27 5.63
C ILE A 115 4.41 10.37 6.81
N GLU A 116 4.72 9.11 6.54
CA GLU A 116 4.95 8.11 7.58
C GLU A 116 6.28 8.31 8.31
N ILE A 117 7.36 8.75 7.65
CA ILE A 117 8.65 8.95 8.34
C ILE A 117 8.53 9.92 9.51
N PRO A 118 8.00 11.14 9.34
CA PRO A 118 7.84 12.06 10.47
C PRO A 118 6.88 11.52 11.54
N ILE A 119 5.82 10.81 11.15
CA ILE A 119 4.89 10.18 12.10
C ILE A 119 5.61 9.11 12.92
N LEU A 120 6.43 8.26 12.30
CA LEU A 120 7.22 7.24 12.99
C LEU A 120 8.25 7.89 13.94
N GLN A 121 8.91 8.98 13.51
CA GLN A 121 9.84 9.72 14.35
C GLN A 121 9.16 10.33 15.58
N LEU A 122 8.00 10.96 15.39
CA LEU A 122 7.20 11.49 16.51
C LEU A 122 6.79 10.39 17.47
N LYS A 123 6.37 9.23 16.95
CA LYS A 123 5.97 8.09 17.78
C LYS A 123 7.14 7.44 18.51
N GLN A 124 8.32 7.35 17.89
CA GLN A 124 9.54 6.88 18.55
C GLN A 124 10.00 7.82 19.67
N LYS A 125 9.80 9.13 19.48
CA LYS A 125 10.24 10.17 20.42
C LYS A 125 9.13 10.71 21.33
N ALA A 126 7.98 10.04 21.38
CA ALA A 126 6.83 10.49 22.15
C ALA A 126 7.09 10.64 23.66
N ASN A 127 8.15 9.99 24.16
CA ASN A 127 8.54 10.04 25.58
C ASN A 127 9.27 11.34 25.97
N ASN A 128 9.75 12.14 25.01
CA ASN A 128 10.46 13.39 25.26
C ASN A 128 9.83 14.54 24.46
N ILE A 129 9.26 15.51 25.18
CA ILE A 129 8.55 16.65 24.60
C ILE A 129 9.52 17.55 23.80
N GLU A 130 10.73 17.82 24.32
CA GLU A 130 11.71 18.69 23.66
C GLU A 130 12.15 18.13 22.31
N GLU A 131 12.37 16.81 22.24
CA GLU A 131 12.74 16.16 20.97
C GLU A 131 11.57 16.08 19.98
N GLY A 132 10.34 15.94 20.49
CA GLY A 132 9.12 16.01 19.67
C GLY A 132 8.92 17.39 19.06
N GLU A 133 9.15 18.46 19.83
CA GLU A 133 9.11 19.84 19.36
C GLU A 133 10.18 20.11 18.29
N GLY A 134 11.40 19.60 18.48
CA GLY A 134 12.46 19.70 17.47
C GLY A 134 12.10 19.02 16.14
N ILE A 135 11.43 17.86 16.18
CA ILE A 135 10.91 17.21 14.97
C ILE A 135 9.84 18.10 14.32
N LEU A 136 8.90 18.61 15.11
CA LEU A 136 7.82 19.45 14.60
C LEU A 136 8.35 20.76 13.97
N GLU A 137 9.37 21.37 14.57
CA GLU A 137 10.06 22.54 14.02
C GLU A 137 10.73 22.21 12.68
N SER A 138 11.41 21.06 12.58
CA SER A 138 12.01 20.61 11.31
C SER A 138 10.97 20.41 10.19
N LEU A 139 9.73 20.08 10.56
CA LEU A 139 8.58 19.94 9.66
C LEU A 139 7.85 21.27 9.40
N LYS A 140 8.42 22.40 9.81
CA LYS A 140 7.77 23.72 9.78
C LYS A 140 6.39 23.69 10.44
N GLN A 141 6.29 23.03 11.60
CA GLN A 141 5.06 22.90 12.38
C GLN A 141 3.90 22.24 11.62
N GLY A 142 4.20 21.34 10.69
CA GLY A 142 3.19 20.63 9.90
C GLY A 142 2.67 21.39 8.68
N VAL A 143 3.17 22.60 8.40
CA VAL A 143 2.85 23.36 7.18
C VAL A 143 3.20 22.56 5.93
N GLN A 144 4.29 21.78 5.97
CA GLN A 144 4.65 20.88 4.87
C GLN A 144 3.56 19.86 4.53
N PHE A 145 2.81 19.35 5.52
CA PHE A 145 1.69 18.43 5.26
C PHE A 145 0.49 19.13 4.63
N LEU A 146 0.26 20.39 5.00
CA LEU A 146 -0.81 21.20 4.43
C LEU A 146 -0.52 21.51 2.95
N GLU A 147 0.74 21.87 2.64
CA GLU A 147 1.24 22.05 1.27
C GLU A 147 1.10 20.76 0.46
N LEU A 148 1.53 19.62 1.02
CA LEU A 148 1.35 18.31 0.38
C LEU A 148 -0.13 18.01 0.09
N THR A 149 -1.04 18.37 1.00
CA THR A 149 -2.49 18.14 0.81
C THR A 149 -3.04 18.91 -0.38
N ASP A 150 -2.62 20.17 -0.57
CA ASP A 150 -3.01 20.99 -1.71
C ASP A 150 -2.42 20.45 -3.03
N GLU A 151 -1.17 19.99 -2.99
CA GLU A 151 -0.53 19.32 -4.13
C GLU A 151 -1.22 18.01 -4.54
N ILE A 152 -1.71 17.23 -3.57
CA ILE A 152 -2.45 15.97 -3.82
C ILE A 152 -3.84 16.27 -4.39
N GLY A 153 -4.54 17.27 -3.86
CA GLY A 153 -5.88 17.63 -4.33
C GLY A 153 -5.93 18.08 -5.79
N THR A 154 -4.80 18.57 -6.31
CA THR A 154 -4.68 19.12 -7.66
C THR A 154 -4.17 18.12 -8.71
N LYS A 155 -3.54 17.00 -8.30
CA LYS A 155 -2.88 16.04 -9.22
C LYS A 155 -3.46 14.63 -9.09
N SER A 156 -3.54 13.90 -10.21
CA SER A 156 -3.93 12.48 -10.18
C SER A 156 -2.83 11.63 -9.56
N LEU A 157 -3.17 10.82 -8.56
CA LEU A 157 -2.23 9.90 -7.91
C LEU A 157 -2.00 8.64 -8.76
N THR A 158 -0.76 8.14 -8.79
CA THR A 158 -0.39 6.91 -9.48
C THR A 158 -0.16 5.77 -8.49
N PHE A 159 -0.55 4.56 -8.88
CA PHE A 159 -0.34 3.34 -8.12
C PHE A 159 0.56 2.41 -8.93
N ASN A 160 1.74 2.11 -8.39
CA ASN A 160 2.82 1.37 -9.08
C ASN A 160 3.07 -0.02 -8.49
N GLU A 161 2.16 -0.46 -7.63
CA GLU A 161 2.23 -1.74 -6.92
C GLU A 161 2.00 -2.93 -7.85
N GLU A 162 2.85 -3.95 -7.75
CA GLU A 162 2.66 -5.20 -8.49
C GLU A 162 1.72 -6.14 -7.73
N LEU A 163 0.43 -5.90 -7.92
CA LEU A 163 -0.63 -6.64 -7.23
C LEU A 163 -0.74 -8.11 -7.69
N GLN A 164 -0.11 -8.48 -8.81
CA GLN A 164 -0.08 -9.83 -9.37
C GLN A 164 0.75 -10.82 -8.52
N LEU A 165 1.65 -10.31 -7.67
CA LEU A 165 2.48 -11.13 -6.78
C LEU A 165 1.78 -11.45 -5.45
N ARG A 166 0.60 -10.85 -5.21
CA ARG A 166 -0.15 -11.10 -3.98
C ARG A 166 -0.76 -12.50 -3.98
N PRO A 167 -0.82 -13.17 -2.82
CA PRO A 167 -1.52 -14.43 -2.70
C PRO A 167 -3.00 -14.31 -3.06
N TRP A 168 -3.59 -15.41 -3.51
CA TRP A 168 -4.97 -15.48 -3.96
C TRP A 168 -6.02 -15.20 -2.86
N TRP A 169 -5.63 -15.26 -1.59
CA TRP A 169 -6.49 -14.92 -0.45
C TRP A 169 -6.48 -13.43 -0.08
N THR A 170 -5.61 -12.62 -0.69
CA THR A 170 -5.61 -11.18 -0.46
C THR A 170 -6.69 -10.51 -1.31
N PRO A 171 -7.52 -9.60 -0.77
CA PRO A 171 -8.58 -8.94 -1.54
C PRO A 171 -8.04 -8.24 -2.80
N THR A 172 -8.63 -8.58 -3.96
CA THR A 172 -8.35 -7.93 -5.25
C THR A 172 -9.47 -6.96 -5.61
N TYR A 173 -9.11 -5.81 -6.17
CA TYR A 173 -10.07 -4.78 -6.61
C TYR A 173 -11.07 -5.29 -7.67
N ASP A 174 -10.69 -6.32 -8.43
CA ASP A 174 -11.53 -6.92 -9.48
C ASP A 174 -12.72 -7.73 -8.96
N LYS A 175 -12.71 -8.14 -7.68
CA LYS A 175 -13.79 -8.92 -7.06
C LYS A 175 -14.36 -8.17 -5.88
N ASN A 176 -15.48 -7.49 -6.10
CA ASN A 176 -16.23 -6.86 -5.03
C ASN A 176 -17.21 -7.89 -4.42
N TYR A 177 -16.73 -8.63 -3.44
CA TYR A 177 -17.52 -9.61 -2.68
C TYR A 177 -18.71 -9.01 -1.92
N LEU A 178 -18.84 -7.68 -1.88
CA LEU A 178 -19.95 -6.96 -1.24
C LEU A 178 -21.05 -6.54 -2.23
N LEU A 179 -20.81 -6.61 -3.55
CA LEU A 179 -21.80 -6.28 -4.58
C LEU A 179 -22.54 -7.50 -5.12
N GLU A 180 -21.97 -8.69 -4.99
CA GLU A 180 -22.70 -9.92 -5.28
C GLU A 180 -23.75 -10.14 -4.17
N PRO A 181 -24.98 -10.58 -4.50
CA PRO A 181 -25.94 -11.02 -3.50
C PRO A 181 -25.25 -12.04 -2.61
N PHE A 182 -25.19 -11.78 -1.31
CA PHE A 182 -24.67 -12.74 -0.35
C PHE A 182 -25.56 -13.98 -0.35
N GLU A 183 -25.21 -14.97 -1.17
CA GLU A 183 -25.75 -16.32 -1.08
C GLU A 183 -25.14 -16.94 0.17
N GLY A 184 -25.80 -16.69 1.31
CA GLY A 184 -25.39 -17.18 2.60
C GLY A 184 -25.39 -18.70 2.63
N VAL A 185 -24.25 -19.31 2.27
CA VAL A 185 -23.98 -20.68 2.68
C VAL A 185 -23.46 -20.59 4.11
N ALA A 186 -24.39 -20.64 5.05
CA ALA A 186 -24.10 -20.79 6.45
C ALA A 186 -23.40 -22.14 6.67
N TYR A 187 -22.07 -22.17 6.59
CA TYR A 187 -21.27 -23.32 7.04
C TYR A 187 -21.16 -23.31 8.57
N CYS A 188 -22.29 -23.33 9.26
CA CYS A 188 -22.36 -23.52 10.70
C CYS A 188 -23.72 -24.15 11.04
N THR A 189 -23.86 -25.46 10.79
CA THR A 189 -24.55 -26.39 11.69
C THR A 189 -24.20 -27.83 11.28
N GLY A 190 -23.18 -28.38 11.94
CA GLY A 190 -23.05 -29.83 12.03
C GLY A 190 -24.15 -30.35 12.95
N GLN A 191 -25.32 -30.69 12.39
CA GLN A 191 -26.25 -31.69 12.92
C GLN A 191 -27.36 -32.00 11.89
N THR A 192 -27.11 -33.07 11.15
CA THR A 192 -28.03 -34.11 10.66
C THR A 192 -29.54 -33.84 10.72
N LEU A 193 -30.22 -33.74 9.56
CA LEU A 193 -31.38 -34.59 9.21
C LEU A 193 -31.78 -34.39 7.74
N GLY A 194 -31.86 -35.49 6.99
CA GLY A 194 -32.06 -35.49 5.54
C GLY A 194 -33.49 -35.23 5.05
N LYS A 195 -33.56 -34.97 3.73
CA LYS A 195 -34.59 -35.38 2.74
C LYS A 195 -34.22 -34.71 1.40
N LEU A 196 -33.62 -35.46 0.47
CA LEU A 196 -34.27 -36.05 -0.71
C LEU A 196 -34.98 -35.00 -1.61
N ALA A 197 -34.32 -34.61 -2.71
CA ALA A 197 -34.87 -34.62 -4.08
C ALA A 197 -34.00 -33.75 -5.03
N THR A 198 -33.25 -34.40 -5.92
CA THR A 198 -33.08 -33.96 -7.32
C THR A 198 -34.12 -34.73 -8.16
N PRO A 199 -34.37 -34.47 -9.47
CA PRO A 199 -33.64 -33.62 -10.45
C PRO A 199 -34.60 -32.65 -11.19
N THR A 200 -34.22 -31.75 -12.10
CA THR A 200 -33.87 -32.04 -13.51
C THR A 200 -33.64 -30.71 -14.28
N SER A 201 -32.57 -30.67 -15.07
CA SER A 201 -32.37 -30.00 -16.38
C SER A 201 -33.15 -28.72 -16.74
N ASN A 202 -32.44 -27.62 -17.06
CA ASN A 202 -32.20 -27.25 -18.46
C ASN A 202 -31.37 -25.96 -18.64
N ARG A 203 -30.51 -26.08 -19.65
CA ARG A 203 -29.66 -25.11 -20.31
C ARG A 203 -30.49 -23.99 -20.97
N TYR A 204 -30.21 -22.73 -20.65
CA TYR A 204 -30.39 -21.61 -21.58
C TYR A 204 -29.24 -20.60 -21.42
N GLN A 205 -28.51 -20.42 -22.51
CA GLN A 205 -27.60 -19.32 -22.73
C GLN A 205 -28.39 -18.02 -22.79
N VAL A 206 -28.02 -17.02 -22.00
CA VAL A 206 -28.42 -15.63 -22.23
C VAL A 206 -27.23 -14.74 -21.86
N THR A 207 -26.55 -14.20 -22.87
CA THR A 207 -25.78 -12.96 -22.76
C THR A 207 -26.72 -11.80 -22.43
N PRO A 208 -26.28 -10.86 -21.58
CA PRO A 208 -26.63 -9.48 -21.81
C PRO A 208 -25.37 -8.60 -21.83
N THR A 209 -25.08 -8.07 -23.00
CA THR A 209 -24.45 -6.76 -23.13
C THR A 209 -25.21 -5.74 -22.29
N THR A 210 -24.56 -5.13 -21.31
CA THR A 210 -25.05 -3.90 -20.70
C THR A 210 -23.88 -2.94 -20.55
N ARG A 211 -23.89 -1.90 -21.40
CA ARG A 211 -23.09 -0.68 -21.23
C ARG A 211 -23.49 -0.05 -19.90
N VAL A 212 -22.61 -0.10 -18.90
CA VAL A 212 -22.78 0.67 -17.66
C VAL A 212 -22.09 2.02 -17.85
N ARG A 213 -22.90 3.08 -17.86
CA ARG A 213 -22.45 4.47 -17.74
C ARG A 213 -21.62 4.61 -16.46
N LYS A 214 -20.43 5.21 -16.58
CA LYS A 214 -19.64 5.66 -15.45
C LYS A 214 -20.32 6.88 -14.83
N ASP A 215 -21.25 6.63 -13.92
CA ASP A 215 -21.70 7.67 -12.99
C ASP A 215 -20.84 7.62 -11.74
N GLY A 216 -20.19 8.74 -11.45
CA GLY A 216 -19.27 8.91 -10.35
C GLY A 216 -19.90 8.54 -9.02
N LYS A 217 -19.43 7.44 -8.43
CA LYS A 217 -19.64 7.12 -7.02
C LYS A 217 -18.29 6.84 -6.39
N LYS A 218 -17.99 7.65 -5.38
CA LYS A 218 -16.80 7.57 -4.53
C LYS A 218 -16.67 6.15 -3.95
N PRO A 219 -15.50 5.51 -3.98
CA PRO A 219 -15.32 4.24 -3.27
C PRO A 219 -15.43 4.50 -1.76
N SER A 220 -16.43 3.88 -1.12
CA SER A 220 -16.72 4.03 0.30
C SER A 220 -15.85 3.12 1.16
N LEU A 221 -15.19 3.72 2.16
CA LEU A 221 -15.14 3.25 3.56
C LEU A 221 -14.61 1.84 3.89
N VAL A 222 -13.74 1.24 3.08
CA VAL A 222 -12.92 0.09 3.55
C VAL A 222 -11.43 0.44 3.63
N PHE A 223 -10.97 1.43 2.88
CA PHE A 223 -9.59 1.94 2.99
C PHE A 223 -9.35 2.78 4.26
N LEU A 224 -10.40 3.19 4.96
CA LEU A 224 -10.26 4.01 6.17
C LEU A 224 -9.96 3.21 7.44
N SER A 225 -10.15 1.88 7.47
CA SER A 225 -9.73 1.09 8.64
C SER A 225 -8.21 0.94 8.74
N GLN A 226 -7.48 1.11 7.64
CA GLN A 226 -6.02 1.21 7.65
C GLN A 226 -5.50 2.62 7.96
N LEU A 227 -6.31 3.66 7.76
CA LEU A 227 -5.97 5.06 8.01
C LEU A 227 -6.43 5.59 9.37
N LEU A 228 -7.42 4.97 10.02
CA LEU A 228 -7.82 5.28 11.40
C LEU A 228 -6.93 4.50 12.37
N ARG A 229 -5.69 4.96 12.54
CA ARG A 229 -4.89 4.64 13.72
C ARG A 229 -5.00 5.74 14.76
N PHE A 230 -6.09 5.69 15.50
CA PHE A 230 -6.09 6.10 16.89
C PHE A 230 -6.48 4.86 17.69
N GLU A 231 -5.55 4.39 18.51
CA GLU A 231 -5.83 3.45 19.59
C GLU A 231 -7.01 3.99 20.41
N PRO A 232 -8.06 3.21 20.69
CA PRO A 232 -9.21 3.68 21.47
C PRO A 232 -8.90 3.84 22.96
N GLU A 233 -7.68 3.53 23.43
CA GLU A 233 -7.36 3.51 24.86
C GLU A 233 -6.97 4.87 25.47
N THR A 234 -6.80 5.93 24.68
CA THR A 234 -6.48 7.28 25.21
C THR A 234 -7.69 8.18 25.46
N LEU A 235 -8.93 7.73 25.22
CA LEU A 235 -10.14 8.55 25.42
C LEU A 235 -10.82 8.41 26.79
N ILE A 236 -10.22 7.70 27.75
CA ILE A 236 -10.83 7.49 29.08
C ILE A 236 -10.33 8.48 30.16
N VAL A 237 -9.28 9.27 29.91
CA VAL A 237 -8.67 10.10 30.99
C VAL A 237 -9.16 11.56 31.04
N LEU A 238 -10.01 12.04 30.12
CA LEU A 238 -10.46 13.44 30.11
C LEU A 238 -11.89 13.70 30.61
N ASN A 239 -12.46 12.80 31.43
CA ASN A 239 -13.78 13.02 32.06
C ASN A 239 -13.78 12.92 33.60
N GLN A 240 -12.62 13.00 34.24
CA GLN A 240 -12.51 13.05 35.70
C GLN A 240 -11.45 14.05 36.14
N LEU A 241 -11.72 15.34 35.96
CA LEU A 241 -11.21 16.40 36.82
C LEU A 241 -12.29 17.51 36.82
N ASP A 242 -12.83 17.76 38.01
CA ASP A 242 -13.79 18.82 38.35
C ASP A 242 -13.28 20.22 37.97
#